data_AF-A0A1I1LBY9-F1
#
_entry.id   AF-A0A1I1LBY9-F1
#
_cell.length_a   1.000
_cell.length_b   1.000
_cell.length_c   1.000
_cell.angle_alpha   90.00
_cell.angle_beta   90.00
_cell.angle_gamma   90.00
#
_symmetry.space_group_name_H-M   'P 1'
#
loop_
_entity.id
_entity.type
_entity.pdbx_description
1 polymer ?
#
loop_
_entity_poly.entity_id
_entity_poly.type
_entity_poly.pdbx_seq_one_letter_code
_entity_poly.pdbx_strand_id
1 'polypeptide(L)'
;MDKYTLKNVFQKSFLGVVWRMEADTSRGWLAIETRRQDTGVPAFSVIRYATGESIIHEIHYRDRHWTLAGAVNGMLILKAFGHDSPAAPGIACIDAVNGQVRWEQFNYQLLALDDGDLIVRHRNFASGGEQRIDALHGQPTQKKIIPNKPTGHPIVLPERYKNGTPLLLTEYKIFGDLYHCVVGQANVWAFHEQTGQQYRIRLVVSNDLTILADKVILEGLPKMLPELFFMIANQLFIIGNNKREIISYLV
;
A
#
# COMPACT_ATOMS: atom_id res chain seq x y z
N MET A 1 -17.11 -23.93 20.42
CA MET A 1 -15.85 -23.65 19.70
C MET A 1 -16.10 -22.35 18.97
N ASP A 2 -15.64 -21.24 19.54
CA ASP A 2 -15.96 -19.91 19.02
C ASP A 2 -15.26 -19.73 17.68
N LYS A 3 -16.06 -19.63 16.62
CA LYS A 3 -15.60 -19.40 15.26
C LYS A 3 -14.88 -18.06 15.24
N TYR A 4 -13.56 -18.08 15.09
CA TYR A 4 -12.76 -16.88 14.91
C TYR A 4 -13.31 -16.13 13.70
N THR A 5 -13.99 -15.01 13.95
CA THR A 5 -14.56 -14.18 12.89
C THR A 5 -13.58 -13.07 12.62
N LEU A 6 -13.12 -12.96 11.36
CA LEU A 6 -12.31 -11.81 10.92
C LEU A 6 -13.02 -10.51 11.28
N LYS A 7 -12.47 -9.82 12.27
CA LYS A 7 -13.04 -8.59 12.82
C LYS A 7 -12.73 -7.46 11.85
N ASN A 8 -13.76 -6.85 11.28
CA ASN A 8 -13.56 -5.62 10.52
C ASN A 8 -13.02 -4.54 11.48
N VAL A 9 -11.91 -3.91 11.09
CA VAL A 9 -11.31 -2.80 11.84
C VAL A 9 -11.91 -1.50 11.37
N PHE A 10 -11.88 -1.28 10.06
CA PHE A 10 -12.47 -0.11 9.43
C PHE A 10 -12.81 -0.40 7.96
N GLN A 11 -13.66 0.48 7.42
CA GLN A 11 -13.87 0.67 6.00
C GLN A 11 -13.80 2.18 5.74
N LYS A 12 -12.95 2.59 4.80
CA LYS A 12 -12.73 4.00 4.48
C LYS A 12 -12.96 4.22 2.99
N SER A 13 -13.88 5.13 2.67
CA SER A 13 -14.17 5.53 1.29
C SER A 13 -13.43 6.83 0.93
N PHE A 14 -13.14 6.99 -0.35
CA PHE A 14 -12.44 8.13 -0.95
C PHE A 14 -13.26 8.67 -2.13
N LEU A 15 -13.09 9.96 -2.45
CA LEU A 15 -13.77 10.58 -3.60
C LEU A 15 -13.18 10.08 -4.92
N GLY A 16 -11.87 9.81 -4.95
CA GLY A 16 -11.14 9.28 -6.10
C GLY A 16 -10.93 7.76 -6.06
N VAL A 17 -10.39 7.22 -7.17
CA VAL A 17 -9.89 5.85 -7.24
C VAL A 17 -8.56 5.78 -6.50
N VAL A 18 -8.43 4.85 -5.55
CA VAL A 18 -7.17 4.51 -4.89
C VAL A 18 -6.17 4.09 -5.96
N TRP A 19 -5.13 4.89 -6.10
CA TRP A 19 -4.11 4.76 -7.13
C TRP A 19 -2.83 4.14 -6.58
N ARG A 20 -2.41 4.58 -5.39
CA ARG A 20 -1.19 4.11 -4.74
C ARG A 20 -1.33 4.19 -3.23
N MET A 21 -0.64 3.29 -2.54
CA MET A 21 -0.54 3.29 -1.08
C MET A 21 0.92 3.10 -0.67
N GLU A 22 1.32 3.75 0.41
CA GLU A 22 2.66 3.67 0.98
C GLU A 22 2.53 3.67 2.50
N ALA A 23 3.24 2.79 3.20
CA ALA A 23 3.14 2.69 4.65
C ALA A 23 4.37 3.25 5.35
N ASP A 24 4.15 4.14 6.31
CA ASP A 24 5.14 4.47 7.33
C ASP A 24 4.91 3.54 8.53
N THR A 25 5.50 2.35 8.45
CA THR A 25 5.28 1.26 9.42
C THR A 25 5.87 1.57 10.80
N SER A 26 6.80 2.54 10.89
CA SER A 26 7.34 3.01 12.15
C SER A 26 6.34 3.86 12.95
N ARG A 27 5.40 4.51 12.25
CA ARG A 27 4.38 5.39 12.85
C ARG A 27 2.98 4.81 12.89
N GLY A 28 2.76 3.68 12.24
CA GLY A 28 1.43 3.10 12.15
C GLY A 28 0.55 3.77 11.08
N TRP A 29 1.14 4.38 10.05
CA TRP A 29 0.42 5.21 9.08
C TRP A 29 0.38 4.57 7.70
N LEU A 30 -0.75 4.76 7.01
CA LEU A 30 -0.93 4.41 5.61
C LEU A 30 -1.24 5.68 4.82
N ALA A 31 -0.31 6.07 3.97
CA ALA A 31 -0.47 7.14 3.00
C ALA A 31 -1.14 6.60 1.74
N ILE A 32 -2.10 7.36 1.22
CA ILE A 32 -2.98 6.93 0.12
C ILE A 32 -3.05 8.06 -0.89
N GLU A 33 -2.73 7.74 -2.14
CA GLU A 33 -3.05 8.58 -3.28
C GLU A 33 -4.35 8.09 -3.91
N THR A 34 -5.31 8.99 -4.06
CA THR A 34 -6.50 8.77 -4.90
C THR A 34 -6.44 9.68 -6.12
N ARG A 35 -7.05 9.26 -7.23
CA ARG A 35 -7.17 10.08 -8.44
C ARG A 35 -8.61 10.20 -8.86
N ARG A 36 -9.04 11.42 -9.18
CA ARG A 36 -10.35 11.64 -9.79
C ARG A 36 -10.38 11.02 -11.19
N GLN A 37 -11.47 10.32 -11.52
CA GLN A 37 -11.60 9.64 -12.81
C GLN A 37 -11.69 10.58 -14.01
N ASP A 38 -12.23 11.78 -13.81
CA ASP A 38 -12.45 12.78 -14.87
C ASP A 38 -11.18 13.55 -15.24
N THR A 39 -10.38 13.93 -14.24
CA THR A 39 -9.26 14.86 -14.40
C THR A 39 -7.90 14.19 -14.19
N GLY A 40 -7.87 13.04 -13.53
CA GLY A 40 -6.63 12.39 -13.09
C GLY A 40 -5.87 13.14 -11.99
N VAL A 41 -6.43 14.22 -11.46
CA VAL A 41 -5.81 15.03 -10.39
C VAL A 41 -5.73 14.19 -9.12
N PRO A 42 -4.54 14.10 -8.49
CA PRO A 42 -4.35 13.34 -7.27
C PRO A 42 -4.90 14.09 -6.05
N ALA A 43 -5.32 13.32 -5.07
CA ALA A 43 -5.52 13.75 -3.70
C ALA A 43 -4.76 12.78 -2.77
N PHE A 44 -4.26 13.30 -1.66
CA PHE A 44 -3.42 12.57 -0.72
C PHE A 44 -4.11 12.49 0.64
N SER A 45 -4.16 11.30 1.21
CA SER A 45 -4.68 11.04 2.54
C SER A 45 -3.66 10.28 3.36
N VAL A 46 -3.76 10.40 4.68
CA VAL A 46 -2.99 9.60 5.63
C VAL A 46 -3.96 9.13 6.69
N ILE A 47 -3.96 7.83 6.94
CA ILE A 47 -4.77 7.23 7.99
C ILE A 47 -3.88 6.48 8.98
N ARG A 48 -4.30 6.40 10.23
CA ARG A 48 -3.75 5.42 11.18
C ARG A 48 -4.26 4.05 10.80
N TYR A 49 -3.39 3.15 10.37
CA TYR A 49 -3.87 1.88 9.86
C TYR A 49 -4.50 1.01 10.96
N ALA A 50 -4.11 1.16 12.23
CA ALA A 50 -4.72 0.41 13.34
C ALA A 50 -6.21 0.72 13.59
N THR A 51 -6.69 1.91 13.17
CA THR A 51 -8.05 2.39 13.49
C THR A 51 -8.84 2.90 12.28
N GLY A 52 -8.18 3.22 11.18
CA GLY A 52 -8.78 3.91 10.03
C GLY A 52 -9.02 5.41 10.24
N GLU A 53 -8.56 5.96 11.37
CA GLU A 53 -8.67 7.39 11.68
C GLU A 53 -7.87 8.21 10.65
N SER A 54 -8.50 9.24 10.08
CA SER A 54 -7.82 10.18 9.19
C SER A 54 -6.93 11.13 9.97
N ILE A 55 -5.67 11.24 9.55
CA ILE A 55 -4.75 12.29 10.00
C ILE A 55 -4.87 13.49 9.05
N ILE A 56 -4.71 13.24 7.75
CA ILE A 56 -5.08 14.17 6.68
C ILE A 56 -6.00 13.45 5.69
N HIS A 57 -6.92 14.19 5.08
CA HIS A 57 -7.91 13.63 4.17
C HIS A 57 -8.00 14.45 2.89
N GLU A 58 -7.66 13.80 1.78
CA GLU A 58 -7.80 14.28 0.40
C GLU A 58 -7.28 15.71 0.17
N ILE A 59 -6.07 15.98 0.68
CA ILE A 59 -5.36 17.21 0.35
C ILE A 59 -4.86 17.15 -1.09
N HIS A 60 -4.83 18.30 -1.76
CA HIS A 60 -4.31 18.40 -3.13
C HIS A 60 -2.91 18.99 -3.13
N TYR A 61 -2.10 18.54 -4.08
CA TYR A 61 -0.80 19.13 -4.35
C TYR A 61 -0.60 19.28 -5.85
N ARG A 62 -0.53 20.54 -6.30
CA ARG A 62 -0.33 20.96 -7.69
C ARG A 62 -1.28 20.23 -8.66
N ASP A 63 -0.76 19.83 -9.81
CA ASP A 63 -1.52 19.30 -10.93
C ASP A 63 -1.48 17.76 -10.98
N ARG A 64 -2.00 17.20 -12.07
CA ARG A 64 -2.09 15.74 -12.27
C ARG A 64 -0.73 15.03 -12.39
N HIS A 65 0.38 15.75 -12.58
CA HIS A 65 1.70 15.19 -12.87
C HIS A 65 2.52 14.90 -11.60
N TRP A 66 1.86 14.87 -10.45
CA TRP A 66 2.46 14.49 -9.16
C TRP A 66 1.88 13.18 -8.67
N THR A 67 2.71 12.37 -8.02
CA THR A 67 2.32 11.08 -7.45
C THR A 67 3.06 10.83 -6.14
N LEU A 68 2.41 10.09 -5.26
CA LEU A 68 2.99 9.55 -4.04
C LEU A 68 4.14 8.61 -4.42
N ALA A 69 5.28 8.80 -3.77
CA ALA A 69 6.47 7.97 -3.94
C ALA A 69 6.84 7.20 -2.67
N GLY A 70 6.36 7.66 -1.51
CA GLY A 70 6.53 6.97 -0.23
C GLY A 70 5.97 7.78 0.94
N ALA A 71 6.00 7.15 2.11
CA ALA A 71 5.72 7.78 3.39
C ALA A 71 6.80 7.38 4.38
N VAL A 72 7.47 8.36 4.99
CA VAL A 72 8.57 8.06 5.91
C VAL A 72 8.79 9.17 6.93
N ASN A 73 9.07 8.80 8.18
CA ASN A 73 9.32 9.71 9.30
C ASN A 73 8.22 10.76 9.50
N GLY A 74 6.99 10.45 9.08
CA GLY A 74 5.85 11.36 9.13
C GLY A 74 5.79 12.38 8.01
N MET A 75 6.51 12.12 6.92
CA MET A 75 6.48 12.89 5.67
C MET A 75 5.81 12.07 4.56
N LEU A 76 4.98 12.73 3.75
CA LEU A 76 4.60 12.24 2.43
C LEU A 76 5.65 12.70 1.42
N ILE A 77 6.20 11.75 0.67
CA ILE A 77 7.14 12.04 -0.41
C ILE A 77 6.39 12.00 -1.72
N LEU A 78 6.30 13.15 -2.39
CA LEU A 78 5.72 13.27 -3.72
C LEU A 78 6.82 13.45 -4.74
N LYS A 79 6.63 12.86 -5.92
CA LYS A 79 7.49 13.08 -7.08
C LYS A 79 6.69 13.52 -8.29
N ALA A 80 7.31 14.34 -9.13
CA ALA A 80 6.82 14.64 -10.45
C ALA A 80 7.03 13.43 -11.38
N PHE A 81 6.13 13.25 -12.34
CA PHE A 81 6.35 12.41 -13.51
C PHE A 81 6.09 13.24 -14.77
N GLY A 82 6.85 12.99 -15.82
CA GLY A 82 6.79 13.75 -17.06
C GLY A 82 5.56 13.37 -17.88
N HIS A 83 5.18 14.25 -18.82
CA HIS A 83 4.10 13.98 -19.77
C HIS A 83 4.40 12.72 -20.60
N ASP A 84 5.66 12.54 -21.00
CA ASP A 84 6.11 11.45 -21.88
C ASP A 84 7.15 10.51 -21.22
N SER A 85 7.44 10.69 -19.93
CA SER A 85 8.44 9.91 -19.20
C SER A 85 8.06 9.70 -17.73
N PRO A 86 8.19 8.48 -17.18
CA PRO A 86 7.96 8.23 -15.75
C PRO A 86 9.00 8.93 -14.85
N ALA A 87 10.07 9.45 -15.43
CA ALA A 87 11.12 10.18 -14.75
C ALA A 87 11.04 11.67 -15.09
N ALA A 88 10.65 12.48 -14.11
CA ALA A 88 10.78 13.94 -14.16
C ALA A 88 11.43 14.48 -12.88
N PRO A 89 12.19 15.57 -12.96
CA PRO A 89 12.69 16.25 -11.79
C PRO A 89 11.55 16.99 -11.10
N GLY A 90 11.56 16.96 -9.77
CA GLY A 90 10.46 17.46 -8.95
C GLY A 90 10.21 16.52 -7.78
N ILE A 91 10.52 16.99 -6.59
CA ILE A 91 10.26 16.31 -5.32
C ILE A 91 9.58 17.32 -4.41
N ALA A 92 8.58 16.88 -3.68
CA ALA A 92 7.97 17.65 -2.61
C ALA A 92 7.78 16.77 -1.39
N CYS A 93 8.12 17.31 -0.23
CA CYS A 93 7.88 16.65 1.04
C CYS A 93 6.81 17.41 1.80
N ILE A 94 5.71 16.71 2.07
CA ILE A 94 4.55 17.25 2.76
C ILE A 94 4.51 16.63 4.15
N ASP A 95 4.28 17.46 5.16
CA ASP A 95 4.04 17.01 6.52
C ASP A 95 2.75 16.18 6.56
N ALA A 96 2.86 14.92 6.97
CA ALA A 96 1.74 13.98 6.94
C ALA A 96 0.72 14.21 8.07
N VAL A 97 0.99 15.13 9.01
CA VAL A 97 0.10 15.51 10.11
C VAL A 97 -0.80 16.67 9.73
N ASN A 98 -0.24 17.72 9.13
CA ASN A 98 -0.99 18.95 8.83
C ASN A 98 -1.18 19.22 7.32
N GLY A 99 -0.58 18.40 6.45
CA GLY A 99 -0.70 18.52 5.00
C GLY A 99 0.06 19.69 4.38
N GLN A 100 0.91 20.38 5.15
CA GLN A 100 1.68 21.51 4.65
C GLN A 100 2.96 21.04 3.94
N VAL A 101 3.29 21.70 2.85
CA VAL A 101 4.56 21.51 2.15
C VAL A 101 5.69 21.97 3.08
N ARG A 102 6.61 21.07 3.43
CA ARG A 102 7.81 21.40 4.22
C ARG A 102 8.92 21.95 3.33
N TRP A 103 9.14 21.32 2.19
CA TRP A 103 10.12 21.75 1.20
C TRP A 103 9.86 21.13 -0.17
N GLU A 104 10.44 21.74 -1.20
CA GLU A 104 10.35 21.30 -2.59
C GLU A 104 11.74 21.36 -3.26
N GLN A 105 11.99 20.46 -4.20
CA GLN A 105 13.23 20.36 -4.97
C GLN A 105 12.94 20.04 -6.44
N PHE A 106 13.00 21.04 -7.32
CA PHE A 106 12.68 20.90 -8.76
C PHE A 106 13.87 20.54 -9.65
N ASN A 107 15.07 20.51 -9.09
CA ASN A 107 16.28 20.16 -9.82
C ASN A 107 16.66 18.69 -9.66
N TYR A 108 15.94 17.95 -8.83
CA TYR A 108 16.25 16.57 -8.47
C TYR A 108 15.15 15.62 -8.90
N GLN A 109 15.55 14.47 -9.43
CA GLN A 109 14.71 13.31 -9.64
C GLN A 109 14.84 12.37 -8.45
N LEU A 110 13.71 11.87 -7.94
CA LEU A 110 13.69 10.80 -6.95
C LEU A 110 13.96 9.45 -7.61
N LEU A 111 15.00 8.74 -7.16
CA LEU A 111 15.34 7.41 -7.62
C LEU A 111 14.80 6.32 -6.69
N ALA A 112 14.98 6.49 -5.39
CA ALA A 112 14.55 5.53 -4.38
C ALA A 112 14.39 6.19 -3.00
N LEU A 113 13.72 5.47 -2.10
CA LEU A 113 13.68 5.77 -0.67
C LEU A 113 14.45 4.70 0.08
N ASP A 114 15.39 5.13 0.92
CA ASP A 114 16.23 4.22 1.68
C ASP A 114 16.58 4.80 3.05
N ASP A 115 16.28 4.05 4.11
CA ASP A 115 16.54 4.41 5.50
C ASP A 115 16.12 5.86 5.88
N GLY A 116 14.91 6.26 5.47
CA GLY A 116 14.40 7.61 5.72
C GLY A 116 14.98 8.72 4.87
N ASP A 117 16.00 8.42 4.06
CA ASP A 117 16.58 9.36 3.11
C ASP A 117 16.01 9.12 1.70
N LEU A 118 16.02 10.19 0.90
CA LEU A 118 15.70 10.17 -0.51
C LEU A 118 17.00 10.02 -1.29
N ILE A 119 17.11 8.97 -2.09
CA ILE A 119 18.18 8.84 -3.08
C ILE A 119 17.74 9.59 -4.32
N VAL A 120 18.48 10.63 -4.67
CA VAL A 120 18.13 11.54 -5.76
C VAL A 120 19.27 11.72 -6.74
N ARG A 121 18.93 12.15 -7.96
CA ARG A 121 19.89 12.57 -8.98
C ARG A 121 19.54 13.96 -9.49
N HIS A 122 20.53 14.84 -9.61
CA HIS A 122 20.31 16.14 -10.21
C HIS A 122 19.99 15.98 -11.70
N ARG A 123 19.02 16.73 -12.23
CA ARG A 123 18.48 16.60 -13.59
C ARG A 123 19.51 16.72 -14.72
N ASN A 124 20.66 17.33 -14.44
CA ASN A 124 21.75 17.50 -15.40
C ASN A 124 22.61 16.23 -15.58
N PHE A 125 22.42 15.21 -14.74
CA PHE A 125 23.14 13.93 -14.86
C PHE A 125 22.19 12.85 -15.37
N ALA A 126 22.55 12.21 -16.49
CA ALA A 126 21.83 11.04 -17.00
C ALA A 126 22.09 9.79 -16.15
N SER A 127 23.30 9.65 -15.63
CA SER A 127 23.75 8.56 -14.75
C SER A 127 24.81 9.07 -13.78
N GLY A 128 25.02 8.36 -12.66
CA GLY A 128 25.90 8.79 -11.60
C GLY A 128 25.38 10.04 -10.87
N GLY A 129 26.20 10.57 -9.97
CA GLY A 129 25.87 11.80 -9.23
C GLY A 129 24.69 11.63 -8.27
N GLU A 130 24.42 10.39 -7.85
CA GLU A 130 23.42 10.12 -6.83
C GLU A 130 23.85 10.72 -5.49
N GLN A 131 22.90 11.34 -4.81
CA GLN A 131 23.11 11.86 -3.47
C GLN A 131 21.92 11.50 -2.60
N ARG A 132 22.12 11.54 -1.28
CA ARG A 132 21.08 11.35 -0.29
C ARG A 132 20.60 12.71 0.20
N ILE A 133 19.29 12.85 0.32
CA ILE A 133 18.62 14.00 0.92
C ILE A 133 17.77 13.52 2.09
N ASP A 134 17.91 14.16 3.25
CA ASP A 134 17.05 13.90 4.41
C ASP A 134 15.59 14.29 4.12
N ALA A 135 14.64 13.39 4.38
CA ALA A 135 13.22 13.63 4.14
C ALA A 135 12.67 14.82 4.96
N LEU A 136 13.20 15.06 6.16
CA LEU A 136 12.67 16.07 7.07
C LEU A 136 13.09 17.49 6.66
N HIS A 137 14.36 17.69 6.31
CA HIS A 137 14.93 19.03 6.06
C HIS A 137 15.22 19.34 4.59
N GLY A 138 15.24 18.34 3.71
CA GLY A 138 15.54 18.56 2.28
C GLY A 138 17.00 18.91 2.02
N GLN A 139 17.90 18.54 2.95
CA GLN A 139 19.34 18.82 2.87
C GLN A 139 20.14 17.55 2.56
N PRO A 140 21.29 17.66 1.87
CA PRO A 140 22.16 16.52 1.63
C PRO A 140 22.64 15.86 2.92
N THR A 141 22.65 14.53 2.95
CA THR A 141 23.20 13.75 4.07
C THR A 141 24.49 13.03 3.68
N GLN A 142 25.41 12.91 4.62
CA GLN A 142 26.63 12.09 4.47
C GLN A 142 26.52 10.76 5.23
N LYS A 143 25.31 10.29 5.54
CA LYS A 143 25.11 9.05 6.29
C LYS A 143 25.84 7.91 5.57
N LYS A 144 26.83 7.31 6.24
CA LYS A 144 27.40 6.02 5.81
C LYS A 144 26.28 4.98 5.89
N ILE A 145 26.24 4.07 4.92
CA ILE A 145 25.30 2.96 4.90
C ILE A 145 25.48 2.18 6.21
N ILE A 146 24.57 2.38 7.15
CA ILE A 146 24.36 1.43 8.24
C ILE A 146 23.18 0.60 7.77
N PRO A 147 23.35 -0.70 7.48
CA PRO A 147 22.26 -1.55 7.02
C PRO A 147 21.34 -1.82 8.21
N ASN A 148 20.46 -0.88 8.52
CA ASN A 148 19.36 -1.10 9.43
C ASN A 148 18.08 -0.67 8.72
N LYS A 149 17.22 -1.64 8.42
CA LYS A 149 15.83 -1.43 8.00
C LYS A 149 15.01 -2.54 8.64
N PRO A 150 13.77 -2.29 9.14
CA PRO A 150 13.15 -1.05 9.63
C PRO A 150 12.75 -1.17 11.13
N THR A 151 12.40 -0.05 11.79
CA THR A 151 11.81 -0.02 13.15
C THR A 151 10.28 -0.24 13.17
N GLY A 152 9.71 -0.81 12.10
CA GLY A 152 8.27 -1.05 11.96
C GLY A 152 7.95 -2.43 11.39
N HIS A 153 6.68 -2.85 11.47
CA HIS A 153 6.27 -4.15 10.95
C HIS A 153 6.49 -4.26 9.42
N PRO A 154 6.95 -5.42 8.92
CA PRO A 154 7.08 -5.62 7.48
C PRO A 154 5.71 -5.62 6.80
N ILE A 155 5.68 -5.14 5.56
CA ILE A 155 4.55 -5.33 4.66
C ILE A 155 4.70 -6.72 4.05
N VAL A 156 3.70 -7.57 4.20
CA VAL A 156 3.68 -8.92 3.60
C VAL A 156 2.67 -8.93 2.47
N LEU A 157 3.15 -9.23 1.26
CA LEU A 157 2.31 -9.49 0.11
C LEU A 157 2.06 -11.00 0.01
N PRO A 158 0.84 -11.44 -0.31
CA PRO A 158 0.59 -12.84 -0.54
C PRO A 158 1.23 -13.29 -1.85
N GLU A 159 1.84 -14.46 -1.81
CA GLU A 159 2.48 -15.06 -2.96
C GLU A 159 1.56 -16.10 -3.60
N ARG A 160 1.73 -16.31 -4.91
CA ARG A 160 1.03 -17.39 -5.61
C ARG A 160 1.54 -18.73 -5.10
N TYR A 161 0.64 -19.53 -4.54
CA TYR A 161 0.93 -20.88 -4.07
C TYR A 161 1.01 -21.85 -5.26
N LYS A 162 2.09 -22.63 -5.33
CA LYS A 162 2.41 -23.46 -6.51
C LYS A 162 2.21 -24.96 -6.29
N ASN A 163 1.98 -25.42 -5.06
CA ASN A 163 1.99 -26.85 -4.71
C ASN A 163 0.59 -27.50 -4.78
N GLY A 164 -0.24 -27.08 -5.74
CA GLY A 164 -1.63 -27.51 -5.86
C GLY A 164 -2.54 -27.00 -4.74
N THR A 165 -3.71 -27.61 -4.59
CA THR A 165 -4.69 -27.23 -3.54
C THR A 165 -4.37 -27.95 -2.22
N PRO A 166 -4.08 -27.22 -1.12
CA PRO A 166 -3.90 -27.82 0.20
C PRO A 166 -5.12 -28.62 0.66
N LEU A 167 -4.91 -29.66 1.48
CA LEU A 167 -5.97 -30.55 1.96
C LEU A 167 -7.11 -29.78 2.65
N LEU A 168 -6.78 -28.75 3.45
CA LEU A 168 -7.79 -27.93 4.14
C LEU A 168 -8.70 -27.13 3.18
N LEU A 169 -8.30 -26.99 1.90
CA LEU A 169 -9.00 -26.20 0.89
C LEU A 169 -9.71 -27.06 -0.18
N THR A 170 -9.70 -28.39 -0.08
CA THR A 170 -10.23 -29.28 -1.14
C THR A 170 -11.74 -29.17 -1.35
N GLU A 171 -12.49 -28.70 -0.35
CA GLU A 171 -13.93 -28.50 -0.46
C GLU A 171 -14.32 -27.20 -1.16
N TYR A 172 -13.36 -26.29 -1.36
CA TYR A 172 -13.61 -25.00 -1.98
C TYR A 172 -13.52 -25.07 -3.50
N LYS A 173 -14.41 -24.35 -4.18
CA LYS A 173 -14.40 -24.21 -5.64
C LYS A 173 -13.46 -23.08 -6.06
N ILE A 174 -12.17 -23.29 -5.82
CA ILE A 174 -11.11 -22.34 -6.18
C ILE A 174 -11.10 -22.14 -7.69
N PHE A 175 -11.14 -20.87 -8.11
CA PHE A 175 -11.03 -20.46 -9.50
C PHE A 175 -9.76 -19.63 -9.69
N GLY A 176 -8.91 -20.04 -10.63
CA GLY A 176 -7.64 -19.37 -10.91
C GLY A 176 -6.59 -19.64 -9.83
N ASP A 177 -5.85 -18.59 -9.47
CA ASP A 177 -4.70 -18.70 -8.56
C ASP A 177 -5.09 -18.70 -7.09
N LEU A 178 -4.38 -19.53 -6.32
CA LEU A 178 -4.40 -19.55 -4.86
C LEU A 178 -3.25 -18.68 -4.34
N TYR A 179 -3.58 -17.72 -3.47
CA TYR A 179 -2.63 -16.80 -2.85
C TYR A 179 -2.44 -17.14 -1.38
N HIS A 180 -1.21 -17.04 -0.89
CA HIS A 180 -0.83 -17.45 0.46
C HIS A 180 0.21 -16.52 1.06
N CYS A 181 0.07 -16.23 2.36
CA CYS A 181 1.16 -15.73 3.18
C CYS A 181 1.08 -16.28 4.60
N VAL A 182 2.19 -16.19 5.33
CA VAL A 182 2.27 -16.55 6.74
C VAL A 182 2.38 -15.29 7.59
N VAL A 183 1.56 -15.20 8.63
CA VAL A 183 1.57 -14.10 9.60
C VAL A 183 1.55 -14.68 11.01
N GLY A 184 2.67 -14.53 11.74
CA GLY A 184 2.86 -15.22 13.01
C GLY A 184 2.81 -16.74 12.81
N GLN A 185 1.84 -17.41 13.45
CA GLN A 185 1.59 -18.84 13.28
C GLN A 185 0.41 -19.14 12.32
N ALA A 186 -0.24 -18.10 11.80
CA ALA A 186 -1.40 -18.26 10.93
C ALA A 186 -0.99 -18.30 9.45
N ASN A 187 -1.62 -19.19 8.70
CA ASN A 187 -1.61 -19.23 7.24
C ASN A 187 -2.85 -18.48 6.74
N VAL A 188 -2.63 -17.46 5.91
CA VAL A 188 -3.70 -16.68 5.27
C VAL A 188 -3.77 -17.07 3.82
N TRP A 189 -4.91 -17.61 3.41
CA TRP A 189 -5.20 -18.04 2.05
C TRP A 189 -6.25 -17.12 1.45
N ALA A 190 -6.05 -16.68 0.21
CA ALA A 190 -7.09 -16.01 -0.55
C ALA A 190 -7.17 -16.57 -1.97
N PHE A 191 -8.40 -16.68 -2.47
CA PHE A 191 -8.67 -17.22 -3.79
C PHE A 191 -9.99 -16.70 -4.32
N HIS A 192 -10.14 -16.75 -5.64
CA HIS A 192 -11.41 -16.44 -6.26
C HIS A 192 -12.33 -17.67 -6.24
N GLU A 193 -13.62 -17.40 -6.15
CA GLU A 193 -14.68 -18.35 -6.48
C GLU A 193 -15.54 -17.72 -7.58
N GLN A 194 -15.96 -18.51 -8.56
CA GLN A 194 -16.84 -18.04 -9.63
C GLN A 194 -18.30 -18.37 -9.31
N THR A 195 -19.18 -17.37 -9.40
CA THR A 195 -20.63 -17.52 -9.27
C THR A 195 -21.30 -16.90 -10.50
N GLY A 196 -21.74 -17.73 -11.44
CA GLY A 196 -22.24 -17.25 -12.73
C GLY A 196 -21.15 -16.53 -13.53
N GLN A 197 -21.41 -15.28 -13.91
CA GLN A 197 -20.44 -14.42 -14.62
C GLN A 197 -19.61 -13.52 -13.70
N GLN A 198 -19.81 -13.62 -12.38
CA GLN A 198 -19.12 -12.79 -11.40
C GLN A 198 -18.15 -13.62 -10.57
N TYR A 199 -17.19 -12.93 -9.97
CA TYR A 199 -16.21 -13.49 -9.05
C TYR A 199 -16.42 -12.94 -7.65
N ARG A 200 -15.99 -13.70 -6.66
CA ARG A 200 -15.84 -13.25 -5.27
C ARG A 200 -14.48 -13.70 -4.76
N ILE A 201 -13.93 -12.98 -3.79
CA ILE A 201 -12.70 -13.36 -3.10
C ILE A 201 -13.07 -13.91 -1.74
N ARG A 202 -12.66 -15.14 -1.48
CA ARG A 202 -12.74 -15.78 -0.16
C ARG A 202 -11.38 -15.73 0.50
N LEU A 203 -11.39 -15.49 1.80
CA LEU A 203 -10.23 -15.55 2.66
C LEU A 203 -10.42 -16.62 3.72
N VAL A 204 -9.43 -17.50 3.85
CA VAL A 204 -9.37 -18.56 4.84
C VAL A 204 -8.12 -18.36 5.69
N VAL A 205 -8.28 -18.26 7.00
CA VAL A 205 -7.18 -18.24 7.97
C VAL A 205 -7.11 -19.61 8.61
N SER A 206 -5.91 -20.19 8.69
CA SER A 206 -5.71 -21.53 9.24
C SER A 206 -4.45 -21.60 10.10
N ASN A 207 -4.45 -22.54 11.05
CA ASN A 207 -3.25 -23.02 11.69
C ASN A 207 -3.13 -24.51 11.37
N ASP A 208 -2.10 -24.87 10.60
CA ASP A 208 -1.98 -26.15 9.91
C ASP A 208 -3.27 -26.53 9.15
N LEU A 209 -3.89 -27.67 9.49
CA LEU A 209 -5.12 -28.16 8.87
C LEU A 209 -6.40 -27.59 9.52
N THR A 210 -6.27 -26.78 10.58
CA THR A 210 -7.41 -26.21 11.30
C THR A 210 -7.78 -24.86 10.72
N ILE A 211 -8.99 -24.74 10.17
CA ILE A 211 -9.54 -23.44 9.73
C ILE A 211 -9.95 -22.64 10.97
N LEU A 212 -9.33 -21.48 11.15
CA LEU A 212 -9.62 -20.52 12.22
C LEU A 212 -10.71 -19.56 11.78
N ALA A 213 -10.63 -19.05 10.55
CA ALA A 213 -11.60 -18.12 9.99
C ALA A 213 -11.86 -18.40 8.50
N ASP A 214 -13.09 -18.15 8.06
CA ASP A 214 -13.51 -18.28 6.68
C ASP A 214 -14.52 -17.17 6.35
N LYS A 215 -14.20 -16.34 5.35
CA LYS A 215 -15.01 -15.18 4.98
C LYS A 215 -14.91 -14.86 3.50
N VAL A 216 -16.04 -14.54 2.88
CA VAL A 216 -16.05 -13.80 1.60
C VAL A 216 -15.76 -12.34 1.92
N ILE A 217 -14.63 -11.82 1.41
CA ILE A 217 -14.14 -10.47 1.71
C ILE A 217 -14.48 -9.46 0.62
N LEU A 218 -14.71 -9.92 -0.61
CA LEU A 218 -15.21 -9.12 -1.74
C LEU A 218 -16.12 -9.97 -2.60
N GLU A 219 -17.18 -9.37 -3.15
CA GLU A 219 -18.15 -10.04 -4.01
C GLU A 219 -18.59 -9.15 -5.18
N GLY A 220 -19.28 -9.75 -6.15
CA GLY A 220 -19.78 -9.03 -7.33
C GLY A 220 -18.66 -8.48 -8.23
N LEU A 221 -17.48 -9.10 -8.22
CA LEU A 221 -16.35 -8.67 -9.04
C LEU A 221 -16.63 -9.06 -10.51
N PRO A 222 -16.56 -8.11 -11.46
CA PRO A 222 -16.76 -8.42 -12.88
C PRO A 222 -15.57 -9.17 -13.49
N LYS A 223 -14.40 -9.11 -12.84
CA LYS A 223 -13.13 -9.72 -13.25
C LYS A 223 -12.34 -10.13 -12.01
N MET A 224 -11.43 -11.08 -12.15
CA MET A 224 -10.46 -11.42 -11.09
C MET A 224 -9.51 -10.26 -10.82
N LEU A 225 -9.07 -10.14 -9.57
CA LEU A 225 -8.05 -9.18 -9.14
C LEU A 225 -6.68 -9.88 -9.02
N PRO A 226 -5.58 -9.29 -9.50
CA PRO A 226 -4.25 -9.89 -9.37
C PRO A 226 -3.68 -9.76 -7.95
N GLU A 227 -3.97 -8.65 -7.27
CA GLU A 227 -3.49 -8.36 -5.91
C GLU A 227 -4.70 -8.36 -4.97
N LEU A 228 -4.83 -9.43 -4.19
CA LEU A 228 -6.04 -9.65 -3.37
C LEU A 228 -6.03 -8.85 -2.07
N PHE A 229 -4.87 -8.78 -1.41
CA PHE A 229 -4.68 -8.09 -0.14
C PHE A 229 -3.19 -7.86 0.11
N PHE A 230 -2.88 -7.07 1.12
CA PHE A 230 -1.56 -7.05 1.78
C PHE A 230 -1.75 -7.03 3.30
N MET A 231 -0.69 -7.40 4.03
CA MET A 231 -0.68 -7.43 5.49
C MET A 231 0.33 -6.43 6.04
N ILE A 232 -0.01 -5.80 7.16
CA ILE A 232 0.94 -5.12 8.04
C ILE A 232 0.69 -5.66 9.44
N ALA A 233 1.71 -6.26 10.07
CA ALA A 233 1.52 -7.03 11.30
C ALA A 233 0.42 -8.10 11.12
N ASN A 234 -0.56 -8.16 12.03
CA ASN A 234 -1.73 -9.04 11.97
C ASN A 234 -2.97 -8.36 11.35
N GLN A 235 -2.77 -7.27 10.61
CA GLN A 235 -3.86 -6.54 9.99
C GLN A 235 -3.83 -6.67 8.47
N LEU A 236 -4.97 -7.02 7.91
CA LEU A 236 -5.20 -7.23 6.49
C LEU A 236 -5.82 -5.99 5.86
N PHE A 237 -5.39 -5.66 4.64
CA PHE A 237 -5.88 -4.52 3.87
C PHE A 237 -6.26 -4.94 2.46
N ILE A 238 -7.44 -4.50 2.01
CA ILE A 238 -8.00 -4.79 0.68
C ILE A 238 -8.50 -3.49 0.07
N ILE A 239 -8.34 -3.35 -1.25
CA ILE A 239 -9.01 -2.32 -2.03
C ILE A 239 -10.38 -2.86 -2.46
N GLY A 240 -11.46 -2.16 -2.12
CA GLY A 240 -12.83 -2.53 -2.46
C GLY A 240 -13.08 -2.61 -3.98
N ASN A 241 -14.20 -3.25 -4.38
CA ASN A 241 -14.54 -3.51 -5.79
C ASN A 241 -14.59 -2.22 -6.64
N ASN A 242 -15.15 -1.13 -6.10
CA ASN A 242 -15.22 0.17 -6.78
C ASN A 242 -13.85 0.88 -6.88
N LYS A 243 -12.80 0.32 -6.27
CA LYS A 243 -11.45 0.89 -6.12
C LYS A 243 -11.41 2.25 -5.42
N ARG A 244 -12.45 2.62 -4.68
CA ARG A 244 -12.57 3.87 -3.92
C ARG A 244 -12.64 3.62 -2.43
N GLU A 245 -12.40 2.39 -2.00
CA GLU A 245 -12.52 1.99 -0.61
C GLU A 245 -11.34 1.15 -0.19
N ILE A 246 -10.90 1.33 1.05
CA ILE A 246 -9.97 0.44 1.73
C ILE A 246 -10.73 -0.22 2.88
N ILE A 247 -10.70 -1.54 2.91
CA ILE A 247 -11.34 -2.36 3.94
C ILE A 247 -10.23 -3.09 4.69
N SER A 248 -10.32 -3.10 6.02
CA SER A 248 -9.33 -3.75 6.86
C SER A 248 -9.92 -4.71 7.88
N TYR A 249 -9.20 -5.81 8.13
CA TYR A 249 -9.58 -6.86 9.07
C TYR A 249 -8.40 -7.21 9.99
N LEU A 250 -8.68 -7.56 11.24
CA LEU A 250 -7.72 -8.26 12.10
C LEU A 250 -7.74 -9.75 11.80
N VAL A 251 -6.54 -10.32 11.68
CA VAL A 251 -6.25 -11.75 11.46
C VAL A 251 -5.73 -12.36 12.75
#